data_AF-E7BS23-F1
#
_entry.id   AF-E7BS23-F1
#
_cell.length_a   1.000
_cell.length_b   1.000
_cell.length_c   1.000
_cell.angle_alpha   90.00
_cell.angle_beta   90.00
_cell.angle_gamma   90.00
#
_symmetry.space_group_name_H-M   'P 1'
#
loop_
_entity.id
_entity.type
_entity.pdbx_description
1 polymer ?
#
loop_
_entity_poly.entity_id
_entity_poly.type
_entity_poly.pdbx_seq_one_letter_code
_entity_poly.pdbx_strand_id
1 'polypeptide(L)' 'PMMDRNKKDELPKLQVGFIDFVCTFVYKEFSRFHKEVTPMLNGLQNNRIEWKSLADEYDAKMKVIEEEV' A
#
# COMPACT_ATOMS: atom_id res chain seq x y z
N PRO A 1 15.84 4.03 -0.32
CA PRO A 1 15.08 5.23 -0.75
C PRO A 1 14.14 4.86 -1.89
N MET A 2 13.02 5.57 -2.08
CA MET A 2 11.98 5.17 -3.06
C MET A 2 12.50 4.93 -4.49
N MET A 3 13.57 5.61 -4.88
CA MET A 3 14.18 5.50 -6.23
C MET A 3 15.41 4.58 -6.29
N ASP A 4 15.70 3.85 -5.21
CA ASP A 4 16.83 2.93 -5.14
C ASP A 4 16.42 1.52 -5.60
N ARG A 5 17.02 1.06 -6.71
CA ARG A 5 16.71 -0.25 -7.30
C ARG A 5 17.05 -1.42 -6.39
N ASN A 6 18.01 -1.25 -5.48
CA ASN A 6 18.41 -2.30 -4.52
C ASN A 6 17.39 -2.46 -3.39
N LYS A 7 16.47 -1.50 -3.24
CA LYS A 7 15.43 -1.49 -2.19
C LYS A 7 14.03 -1.70 -2.78
N LYS A 8 13.94 -2.39 -3.91
CA LYS A 8 12.66 -2.70 -4.57
C LYS A 8 11.68 -3.44 -3.66
N ASP A 9 12.18 -4.23 -2.71
CA ASP A 9 11.34 -5.04 -1.82
C ASP A 9 10.67 -4.18 -0.72
N GLU A 10 11.12 -2.93 -0.53
CA GLU A 10 10.44 -1.93 0.32
C GLU A 10 9.23 -1.27 -0.39
N LEU A 11 9.06 -1.49 -1.71
CA LEU A 11 8.00 -0.87 -2.52
C LEU A 11 6.59 -1.12 -1.97
N PRO A 12 6.20 -2.34 -1.54
CA PRO A 12 4.86 -2.58 -1.01
C PRO A 12 4.51 -1.66 0.17
N LYS A 13 5.44 -1.48 1.10
CA LYS A 13 5.26 -0.60 2.26
C LYS A 13 5.10 0.87 1.85
N LEU A 14 5.89 1.32 0.86
CA LEU A 14 5.77 2.67 0.31
C LEU A 14 4.42 2.89 -0.40
N GLN A 15 3.91 1.90 -1.12
CA GLN A 15 2.60 1.96 -1.79
C GLN A 15 1.45 2.04 -0.77
N VAL A 16 1.50 1.26 0.32
CA VAL A 16 0.50 1.38 1.42
C VAL A 16 0.49 2.80 1.98
N GLY A 17 1.67 3.37 2.27
CA GLY A 17 1.77 4.75 2.76
C GLY A 17 1.16 5.77 1.79
N PHE A 18 1.47 5.65 0.50
CA PHE A 18 0.91 6.55 -0.51
C PHE A 18 -0.62 6.44 -0.62
N ILE A 19 -1.16 5.22 -0.58
CA ILE A 19 -2.61 4.99 -0.59
C ILE A 19 -3.28 5.63 0.63
N ASP A 20 -2.69 5.49 1.82
CA ASP A 20 -3.25 6.00 3.07
C ASP A 20 -3.20 7.52 3.16
N PHE A 21 -2.04 8.11 2.86
CA PHE A 21 -1.81 9.54 3.08
C PHE A 21 -2.27 10.43 1.91
N VAL A 22 -2.38 9.90 0.70
CA VAL A 22 -2.73 10.69 -0.50
C VAL A 22 -4.04 10.21 -1.12
N CYS A 23 -4.10 8.97 -1.57
CA CYS A 23 -5.22 8.50 -2.39
C CYS A 23 -6.54 8.43 -1.63
N THR A 24 -6.53 7.90 -0.40
CA THR A 24 -7.75 7.58 0.35
C THR A 24 -8.63 8.81 0.59
N PHE A 25 -8.03 9.96 0.91
CA PHE A 25 -8.77 11.20 1.11
C PHE A 25 -9.49 11.63 -0.18
N VAL A 26 -8.75 11.70 -1.30
CA VAL A 26 -9.27 12.16 -2.59
C VAL A 26 -10.42 11.27 -3.08
N TYR A 27 -10.26 9.95 -3.05
CA TYR A 27 -11.29 9.03 -3.53
C TYR A 27 -12.52 8.95 -2.61
N LYS A 28 -12.35 9.16 -1.29
CA LYS A 28 -13.49 9.28 -0.36
C LYS A 28 -14.31 10.53 -0.66
N GLU A 29 -13.66 11.68 -0.86
CA GLU A 29 -14.36 12.92 -1.19
C GLU A 29 -15.06 12.81 -2.55
N PHE A 30 -14.41 12.28 -3.59
CA PHE A 30 -15.08 12.09 -4.87
C PHE A 30 -16.27 11.13 -4.81
N SER A 31 -16.17 10.01 -4.10
CA SER A 31 -17.29 9.07 -3.91
C SER A 31 -18.44 9.68 -3.07
N ARG A 32 -18.14 10.68 -2.23
CA ARG A 32 -19.17 11.43 -1.49
C ARG A 32 -20.04 12.26 -2.44
N PHE A 33 -19.44 12.95 -3.40
CA PHE A 33 -20.14 13.83 -4.36
C PHE A 33 -20.69 13.09 -5.60
N HIS A 34 -19.96 12.09 -6.08
CA HIS A 34 -20.28 11.34 -7.31
C HIS A 34 -20.28 9.84 -7.02
N LYS A 35 -21.48 9.26 -6.90
CA LYS A 35 -21.65 7.84 -6.52
C LYS A 35 -21.06 6.89 -7.56
N GLU A 36 -20.95 7.32 -8.80
CA GLU A 36 -20.34 6.61 -9.93
C GLU A 36 -18.85 6.33 -9.72
N VAL A 37 -18.18 7.09 -8.85
CA VAL A 37 -16.76 6.94 -8.51
C VAL A 37 -16.52 5.88 -7.42
N THR A 38 -17.57 5.44 -6.72
CA THR A 38 -17.47 4.45 -5.63
C THR A 38 -16.73 3.15 -6.01
N PRO A 39 -16.89 2.57 -7.23
CA PRO A 39 -16.10 1.42 -7.63
C PRO A 39 -14.58 1.65 -7.60
N MET A 40 -14.12 2.87 -7.89
CA MET A 40 -12.70 3.22 -7.81
C MET A 40 -12.20 3.27 -6.36
N LEU A 41 -13.02 3.78 -5.43
CA LEU A 41 -12.70 3.75 -4.01
C LEU A 41 -12.62 2.30 -3.48
N ASN A 42 -13.54 1.44 -3.90
CA ASN A 42 -13.51 0.01 -3.52
C ASN A 42 -12.26 -0.68 -4.10
N GLY A 43 -11.93 -0.41 -5.36
CA GLY A 43 -10.70 -0.92 -5.98
C GLY A 43 -9.45 -0.45 -5.25
N LEU A 44 -9.39 0.83 -4.85
CA LEU A 44 -8.29 1.37 -4.04
C LEU A 44 -8.15 0.63 -2.70
N GLN A 45 -9.27 0.40 -2.01
CA GLN A 45 -9.30 -0.33 -0.73
C GLN A 45 -8.82 -1.77 -0.88
N ASN A 46 -9.24 -2.47 -1.94
CA ASN A 46 -8.78 -3.82 -2.23
C ASN A 46 -7.27 -3.85 -2.52
N ASN A 47 -6.79 -2.95 -3.40
CA ASN A 47 -5.36 -2.86 -3.70
C ASN A 47 -4.53 -2.57 -2.45
N ARG A 48 -5.04 -1.74 -1.53
CA ARG A 48 -4.37 -1.48 -0.25
C ARG A 48 -4.16 -2.76 0.57
N ILE A 49 -5.16 -3.64 0.61
CA ILE A 49 -5.09 -4.91 1.34
C ILE A 49 -4.01 -5.80 0.73
N GLU A 50 -4.00 -5.96 -0.59
CA GLU A 50 -3.00 -6.77 -1.29
C GLU A 50 -1.58 -6.22 -1.08
N TRP A 51 -1.39 -4.90 -1.21
CA TRP A 51 -0.10 -4.25 -0.93
C TRP A 51 0.35 -4.43 0.52
N LYS A 52 -0.59 -4.41 1.48
CA LYS A 52 -0.28 -4.64 2.89
C LYS A 52 0.14 -6.09 3.13
N SER A 53 -0.52 -7.06 2.49
CA SER A 53 -0.13 -8.47 2.57
C SER A 53 1.32 -8.66 2.09
N LEU A 54 1.66 -8.10 0.94
CA LEU A 54 3.03 -8.17 0.40
C LEU A 54 4.06 -7.50 1.31
N ALA A 55 3.71 -6.36 1.93
CA ALA A 55 4.57 -5.70 2.90
C ALA A 55 4.78 -6.55 4.16
N ASP A 56 3.74 -7.22 4.64
CA ASP A 56 3.81 -8.09 5.82
C ASP A 56 4.63 -9.35 5.56
N GLU A 57 4.51 -9.95 4.38
CA GLU A 57 5.37 -11.07 3.96
C GLU A 57 6.85 -10.68 3.94
N TYR A 58 7.16 -9.47 3.44
CA TYR A 58 8.53 -8.97 3.44
C TYR A 58 9.05 -8.71 4.86
N ASP A 59 8.26 -8.02 5.70
CA ASP A 59 8.63 -7.74 7.09
C ASP A 59 8.82 -9.05 7.89
N ALA A 60 8.02 -10.08 7.64
CA ALA A 60 8.21 -11.40 8.25
C ALA A 60 9.52 -12.08 7.81
N LYS A 61 9.85 -12.05 6.51
CA LYS A 61 11.12 -12.60 6.00
C LYS A 61 12.33 -11.88 6.59
N MET A 62 12.28 -10.55 6.69
CA MET A 62 13.37 -9.76 7.25
C MET A 62 13.60 -10.04 8.74
N LYS A 63 12.53 -10.25 9.53
CA LYS A 63 12.64 -10.63 10.94
C LYS A 63 13.34 -11.98 11.13
N VAL A 64 12.99 -12.98 10.33
CA VAL A 64 13.67 -14.29 10.38
C VAL A 64 15.15 -14.15 10.09
N ILE A 65 15.53 -13.36 9.08
CA ILE A 65 16.94 -13.11 8.74
C ILE A 65 17.66 -12.41 9.89
N GLU A 66 17.03 -11.44 10.56
CA GLU A 66 17.63 -10.73 11.70
C GLU A 66 17.82 -11.64 12.93
N GLU A 67 16.94 -12.62 13.14
CA GLU A 67 17.04 -13.60 14.23
C GLU A 67 18.08 -14.70 13.97
N GLU A 68 18.44 -14.95 12.71
CA GLU A 68 19.45 -15.94 12.29
C GLU A 68 20.89 -15.40 12.25
N VAL A 69 21.09 -14.09 12.41
CA VAL A 69 22.38 -13.39 12.36
C VAL A 69 22.90 -13.05 13.76
#